data_AF-A0A962S2P4-F1
#
_entry.id   AF-A0A962S2P4-F1
#
_cell.length_a   1.000
_cell.length_b   1.000
_cell.length_c   1.000
_cell.angle_alpha   90.00
_cell.angle_beta   90.00
_cell.angle_gamma   90.00
#
_symmetry.space_group_name_H-M   'P 1'
#
loop_
_entity.id
_entity.type
_entity.pdbx_description
1 polymer ?
#
loop_
_entity_poly.entity_id
_entity_poly.type
_entity_poly.pdbx_seq_one_letter_code
_entity_poly.pdbx_strand_id
1 'polypeptide(L)'
;MSGLIETGTGVTHDPEKESLAEIIKRLNELFTGEGLTNKDRLNYLHTIKDKVMENSVIVSRIEANESADQVMLGDFPAAVQNAVMDSLDTHSGLAENVLRDKEVREMSLHVCYWIRF
;
A
#
# COMPACT_ATOMS: atom_id res chain seq x y z
N MET A 1 -40.81 -33.47 -7.40
CA MET A 1 -40.64 -32.03 -7.11
C MET A 1 -39.18 -31.70 -7.30
N SER A 2 -38.89 -30.87 -8.30
CA SER A 2 -37.58 -30.24 -8.47
C SER A 2 -37.38 -29.26 -7.31
N GLY A 3 -36.18 -29.25 -6.73
CA GLY A 3 -35.84 -28.40 -5.59
C GLY A 3 -34.33 -28.25 -5.53
N LEU A 4 -33.84 -27.31 -6.33
CA LEU A 4 -32.50 -26.77 -6.31
C LEU A 4 -32.03 -26.52 -4.88
N ILE A 5 -30.86 -27.06 -4.55
CA ILE A 5 -29.91 -26.36 -3.68
C ILE A 5 -28.67 -26.13 -4.54
N GLU A 6 -28.72 -25.03 -5.29
CA GLU A 6 -27.53 -24.27 -5.62
C GLU A 6 -26.83 -23.96 -4.30
N THR A 7 -25.85 -24.78 -3.95
CA THR A 7 -24.80 -24.37 -3.02
C THR A 7 -24.11 -23.18 -3.66
N GLY A 8 -24.55 -21.98 -3.26
CA GLY A 8 -23.78 -20.76 -3.48
C GLY A 8 -22.38 -21.02 -2.96
N THR A 9 -21.42 -21.10 -3.87
CA THR A 9 -20.00 -21.02 -3.55
C THR A 9 -19.75 -19.60 -3.07
N GLY A 10 -20.17 -19.32 -1.83
CA GLY A 10 -19.70 -18.19 -1.07
C GLY A 10 -18.21 -18.38 -0.94
N VAL A 11 -17.46 -17.84 -1.90
CA VAL A 11 -16.04 -17.60 -1.75
C VAL A 11 -15.97 -16.65 -0.58
N THR A 12 -15.71 -17.20 0.61
CA THR A 12 -15.37 -16.43 1.78
C THR A 12 -14.06 -15.77 1.44
N HIS A 13 -14.16 -14.55 0.91
CA HIS A 13 -13.05 -13.69 0.64
C HIS A 13 -12.49 -13.30 2.01
N ASP A 14 -11.55 -14.09 2.50
CA ASP A 14 -10.79 -13.80 3.70
C ASP A 14 -9.88 -12.61 3.34
N PRO A 15 -10.17 -11.37 3.80
CA PRO A 15 -9.37 -10.21 3.45
C PRO A 15 -7.91 -10.35 3.93
N GLU A 16 -7.63 -11.27 4.86
CA GLU A 16 -6.29 -11.60 5.33
C GLU A 16 -5.48 -12.45 4.33
N LYS A 17 -6.11 -12.99 3.27
CA LYS A 17 -5.49 -13.91 2.32
C LYS A 17 -5.75 -13.57 0.86
N GLU A 18 -5.79 -12.30 0.51
CA GLU A 18 -5.66 -11.94 -0.91
C GLU A 18 -4.29 -12.40 -1.42
N SER A 19 -4.30 -13.14 -2.52
CA SER A 19 -3.05 -13.48 -3.19
C SER A 19 -2.38 -12.19 -3.67
N LEU A 20 -1.03 -12.15 -3.67
CA LEU A 20 -0.28 -11.02 -4.23
C LEU A 20 -0.73 -10.70 -5.68
N ALA A 21 -1.20 -11.69 -6.44
CA ALA A 21 -1.76 -11.53 -7.76
C ALA A 21 -3.10 -10.75 -7.77
N GLU A 22 -3.97 -10.96 -6.79
CA GLU A 22 -5.23 -10.21 -6.64
C GLU A 22 -4.98 -8.79 -6.18
N ILE A 23 -4.02 -8.59 -5.26
CA ILE A 23 -3.55 -7.26 -4.85
C ILE A 23 -3.03 -6.51 -6.08
N ILE A 24 -2.15 -7.12 -6.88
CA ILE A 24 -1.63 -6.53 -8.12
C ILE A 24 -2.74 -6.23 -9.13
N LYS A 25 -3.73 -7.11 -9.27
CA LYS A 25 -4.88 -6.87 -10.15
C LYS A 25 -5.68 -5.65 -9.72
N ARG A 26 -6.01 -5.53 -8.44
CA ARG A 26 -6.71 -4.36 -7.88
C ARG A 26 -5.88 -3.08 -8.02
N LEU A 27 -4.56 -3.18 -7.83
CA LEU A 27 -3.65 -2.05 -8.06
C LEU A 27 -3.65 -1.57 -9.52
N ASN A 28 -3.75 -2.49 -10.48
CA ASN A 28 -3.85 -2.12 -11.90
C ASN A 28 -5.17 -1.43 -12.22
N GLU A 29 -6.26 -1.79 -11.53
CA GLU A 29 -7.58 -1.16 -11.65
C GLU A 29 -7.65 0.21 -10.97
N LEU A 30 -6.98 0.39 -9.82
CA LEU A 30 -7.02 1.62 -9.03
C LEU A 30 -6.04 2.71 -9.53
N PHE A 31 -4.84 2.33 -9.98
CA PHE A 31 -3.80 3.29 -10.40
C PHE A 31 -3.78 3.46 -11.93
N THR A 32 -4.76 4.14 -12.52
CA THR A 32 -4.76 4.39 -13.97
C THR A 32 -3.79 5.51 -14.34
N GLY A 33 -2.49 5.20 -14.40
CA GLY A 33 -1.44 6.12 -14.86
C GLY A 33 -0.65 5.52 -16.02
N GLU A 34 -0.46 6.30 -17.10
CA GLU A 34 0.41 5.92 -18.21
C GLU A 34 1.86 5.78 -17.72
N GLY A 35 2.57 4.75 -18.22
CA GLY A 35 3.99 4.55 -17.92
C GLY A 35 4.33 3.88 -16.58
N LEU A 36 3.36 3.51 -15.74
CA LEU A 36 3.63 2.81 -14.48
C LEU A 36 3.81 1.30 -14.68
N THR A 37 4.95 0.75 -14.23
CA THR A 37 5.16 -0.70 -14.20
C THR A 37 4.43 -1.34 -13.01
N ASN A 38 4.25 -2.67 -13.04
CA ASN A 38 3.72 -3.40 -11.88
C ASN A 38 4.56 -3.21 -10.62
N LYS A 39 5.88 -3.05 -10.77
CA LYS A 39 6.80 -2.84 -9.66
C LYS A 39 6.62 -1.46 -9.03
N ASP A 40 6.40 -0.43 -9.85
CA ASP A 40 6.14 0.93 -9.34
C ASP A 40 4.87 0.96 -8.50
N ARG A 41 3.80 0.30 -8.98
CA ARG A 41 2.52 0.20 -8.27
C ARG A 41 2.66 -0.53 -6.94
N LEU A 42 3.34 -1.68 -6.95
CA LEU A 42 3.54 -2.48 -5.74
C LEU A 42 4.40 -1.74 -4.71
N ASN A 43 5.50 -1.12 -5.16
CA ASN A 43 6.36 -0.32 -4.28
C ASN A 43 5.59 0.86 -3.67
N TYR A 44 4.78 1.55 -4.48
CA TYR A 44 3.95 2.65 -4.00
C TYR A 44 2.93 2.19 -2.96
N LEU A 45 2.25 1.05 -3.18
CA LEU A 45 1.33 0.49 -2.18
C LEU A 45 2.06 0.20 -0.86
N HIS A 46 3.26 -0.40 -0.91
CA HIS A 46 4.05 -0.63 0.31
C HIS A 46 4.37 0.68 1.02
N THR A 47 4.76 1.73 0.29
CA THR A 47 5.00 3.05 0.89
C THR A 47 3.75 3.59 1.58
N ILE A 48 2.58 3.54 0.95
CA ILE A 48 1.34 4.01 1.57
C ILE A 48 0.96 3.17 2.78
N LYS A 49 1.04 1.84 2.67
CA LYS A 49 0.76 0.91 3.77
C LYS A 49 1.68 1.20 4.96
N ASP A 50 2.99 1.34 4.75
CA ASP A 50 3.94 1.64 5.81
C ASP A 50 3.64 3.00 6.47
N LYS A 51 3.29 4.03 5.67
CA LYS A 51 2.87 5.34 6.18
C LYS A 51 1.58 5.29 7.01
N VAL A 52 0.59 4.51 6.59
CA VAL A 52 -0.65 4.30 7.38
C VAL A 52 -0.31 3.63 8.72
N MET A 53 0.64 2.71 8.74
CA MET A 53 1.08 2.02 9.95
C MET A 53 1.94 2.88 10.88
N GLU A 54 2.37 4.08 10.46
CA GLU A 54 2.93 5.09 11.38
C GLU A 54 1.83 5.77 12.22
N ASN A 55 0.55 5.65 11.83
CA ASN A 55 -0.58 6.20 12.59
C ASN A 55 -0.93 5.30 13.77
N SER A 56 -0.56 5.74 14.98
CA SER A 56 -0.78 4.98 16.22
C SER A 56 -2.25 4.63 16.47
N VAL A 57 -3.20 5.46 16.03
CA VAL A 57 -4.63 5.17 16.20
C VAL A 57 -5.04 3.96 15.35
N ILE A 58 -4.55 3.88 14.12
CA ILE A 58 -4.82 2.74 13.23
C ILE A 58 -4.14 1.48 13.76
N VAL A 59 -2.87 1.59 14.18
CA VAL A 59 -2.14 0.46 14.78
C VAL A 59 -2.88 -0.09 15.99
N SER A 60 -3.30 0.76 16.93
CA SER A 60 -4.01 0.30 18.13
C SER A 60 -5.34 -0.40 17.81
N ARG A 61 -6.07 0.04 16.79
CA ARG A 61 -7.33 -0.61 16.36
C ARG A 61 -7.08 -1.98 15.74
N ILE A 62 -6.02 -2.10 14.93
CA ILE A 62 -5.59 -3.38 14.34
C ILE A 62 -5.15 -4.35 15.45
N GLU A 63 -4.33 -3.89 16.40
CA GLU A 63 -3.89 -4.69 17.55
C GLU A 63 -5.04 -5.11 18.47
N ALA A 64 -6.11 -4.31 18.53
CA ALA A 64 -7.34 -4.64 19.24
C ALA A 64 -8.22 -5.68 18.53
N ASN A 65 -7.81 -6.16 17.34
CA ASN A 65 -8.57 -7.08 16.48
C ASN A 65 -9.96 -6.54 16.09
N GLU A 66 -10.08 -5.21 15.88
CA GLU A 66 -11.28 -4.65 15.23
C GLU A 66 -11.44 -5.25 13.83
N SER A 67 -12.68 -5.52 13.41
CA SER A 67 -12.90 -6.07 12.07
C SER A 67 -12.52 -5.06 10.99
N ALA A 68 -12.17 -5.55 9.79
CA ALA A 68 -11.82 -4.69 8.66
C ALA A 68 -12.92 -3.63 8.39
N ASP A 69 -14.20 -4.03 8.43
CA ASP A 69 -15.33 -3.11 8.25
C ASP A 69 -15.38 -2.01 9.31
N GLN A 70 -15.06 -2.33 10.57
CA GLN A 70 -15.05 -1.35 11.66
C GLN A 70 -13.91 -0.34 11.50
N VAL A 71 -12.73 -0.83 11.10
CA VAL A 71 -11.57 0.03 10.84
C VAL A 71 -11.85 0.93 9.63
N MET A 72 -12.40 0.38 8.55
CA MET A 72 -12.68 1.09 7.30
C MET A 72 -13.79 2.16 7.41
N LEU A 73 -14.77 2.00 8.31
CA LEU A 73 -15.81 3.00 8.57
C LEU A 73 -15.36 4.14 9.49
N GLY A 74 -14.23 3.96 10.18
CA GLY A 74 -13.66 4.92 11.14
C GLY A 74 -12.65 5.87 10.52
N ASP A 75 -11.53 6.09 11.22
CA ASP A 75 -10.50 7.06 10.83
C ASP A 75 -9.59 6.56 9.69
N PHE A 76 -9.77 5.32 9.24
CA PHE A 76 -8.89 4.68 8.26
C PHE A 76 -8.85 5.38 6.90
N PRO A 77 -9.97 5.82 6.29
CA PRO A 77 -9.91 6.57 5.03
C PRO A 77 -9.11 7.88 5.15
N ALA A 78 -9.26 8.60 6.27
CA ALA A 78 -8.50 9.80 6.54
C ALA A 78 -7.01 9.50 6.78
N ALA A 79 -6.70 8.40 7.48
CA ALA A 79 -5.33 7.96 7.68
C ALA A 79 -4.64 7.60 6.34
N VAL A 80 -5.36 6.93 5.42
CA VAL A 80 -4.86 6.64 4.07
C VAL A 80 -4.62 7.93 3.28
N GLN A 81 -5.56 8.88 3.32
CA GLN A 81 -5.40 10.16 2.63
C GLN A 81 -4.18 10.94 3.16
N ASN A 82 -4.01 11.00 4.48
CA ASN A 82 -2.85 11.64 5.10
C ASN A 82 -1.55 10.93 4.71
N ALA A 83 -1.52 9.60 4.75
CA ALA A 83 -0.37 8.81 4.31
C ALA A 83 0.03 9.08 2.85
N VAL A 84 -0.94 9.30 1.95
CA VAL A 84 -0.67 9.69 0.56
C VAL A 84 -0.02 11.07 0.46
N MET A 85 -0.55 12.06 1.19
CA MET A 85 0.01 13.41 1.22
C MET A 85 1.42 13.42 1.83
N ASP A 86 1.59 12.79 2.99
CA ASP A 86 2.88 12.70 3.69
C ASP A 86 3.94 11.94 2.87
N SER A 87 3.52 10.89 2.15
CA SER A 87 4.39 10.16 1.23
C SER A 87 4.89 11.05 0.09
N LEU A 88 4.01 11.87 -0.49
CA LEU A 88 4.36 12.80 -1.56
C LEU A 88 5.35 13.86 -1.08
N ASP A 89 5.11 14.46 0.08
CA ASP A 89 5.99 15.47 0.66
C ASP A 89 7.36 14.87 1.02
N THR A 90 7.36 13.68 1.64
CA THR A 90 8.59 12.95 1.99
C THR A 90 9.39 12.61 0.72
N HIS A 91 8.76 12.05 -0.30
CA HIS A 91 9.44 11.69 -1.56
C HIS A 91 10.02 12.92 -2.25
N SER A 92 9.28 14.04 -2.27
CA SER A 92 9.74 15.30 -2.86
C SER A 92 10.98 15.82 -2.13
N GLY A 93 10.98 15.82 -0.79
CA GLY A 93 12.13 16.23 0.01
C GLY A 93 13.36 15.31 -0.15
N LEU A 94 13.14 13.99 -0.22
CA LEU A 94 14.22 13.04 -0.50
C LEU A 94 14.83 13.26 -1.90
N ALA A 95 13.99 13.47 -2.90
CA ALA A 95 14.43 13.76 -4.27
C ALA A 95 15.22 15.07 -4.32
N GLU A 96 14.74 16.14 -3.68
CA GLU A 96 15.47 17.41 -3.60
C GLU A 96 16.85 17.24 -2.96
N ASN A 97 16.94 16.52 -1.84
CA ASN A 97 18.20 16.27 -1.15
C ASN A 97 19.20 15.51 -2.03
N VAL A 98 18.78 14.44 -2.71
CA VAL A 98 19.63 13.67 -3.63
C VAL A 98 20.08 14.54 -4.82
N LEU A 99 19.22 15.42 -5.33
CA LEU A 99 19.57 16.26 -6.49
C LEU A 99 20.48 17.42 -6.10
N ARG A 100 20.29 18.03 -4.93
CA ARG A 100 21.05 19.21 -4.49
C ARG A 100 22.39 18.86 -3.86
N ASP A 101 22.45 17.83 -3.03
CA ASP A 101 23.65 17.49 -2.26
C ASP A 101 24.50 16.44 -2.99
N LYS A 102 25.77 16.77 -3.24
CA LYS A 102 26.70 15.89 -3.95
C LYS A 102 27.04 14.64 -3.15
N GLU A 103 27.26 14.77 -1.85
CA GLU A 103 27.64 13.64 -0.98
C GLU A 103 26.47 12.65 -0.86
N VAL A 104 25.25 13.17 -0.66
CA VAL A 104 24.03 12.34 -0.63
C VAL A 104 23.84 11.61 -1.95
N ARG A 105 24.03 12.28 -3.08
CA ARG A 105 23.94 11.66 -4.41
C ARG A 105 24.97 10.56 -4.60
N GLU A 106 26.24 10.83 -4.30
CA GLU A 106 27.30 9.83 -4.43
C GLU A 106 27.03 8.62 -3.53
N MET A 107 26.60 8.83 -2.29
CA MET A 107 26.21 7.75 -1.39
C MET A 107 25.03 6.93 -1.94
N SER A 108 23.99 7.60 -2.47
CA SER A 108 22.83 6.91 -3.06
C SER A 108 23.22 5.98 -4.22
N LEU A 109 24.21 6.37 -5.04
CA LEU A 109 24.71 5.53 -6.13
C LEU A 109 25.38 4.26 -5.60
N HIS A 110 26.15 4.38 -4.52
CA HIS A 110 26.75 3.23 -3.86
C HIS A 110 25.68 2.32 -3.29
N VAL A 111 24.73 2.84 -2.52
CA VAL A 111 23.62 2.04 -1.95
C VAL A 111 22.86 1.31 -3.05
N CYS A 112 22.46 1.99 -4.12
CA CYS A 112 21.78 1.39 -5.27
C CYS A 112 22.60 0.28 -5.95
N TYR A 113 23.93 0.39 -5.97
CA TYR A 113 24.80 -0.66 -6.50
C TYR A 113 24.82 -1.90 -5.59
N TRP A 114 24.82 -1.72 -4.27
CA TRP A 114 24.87 -2.82 -3.30
C TRP A 114 23.56 -3.59 -3.18
N ILE A 115 22.41 -2.92 -3.30
CA ILE A 115 21.08 -3.56 -3.17
C ILE A 115 20.58 -4.24 -4.46
N ARG A 116 21.44 -4.34 -5.49
CA ARG A 116 21.05 -4.88 -6.81
C ARG A 116 20.77 -6.39 -6.80
N PHE A 117 20.97 -7.08 -5.68
CA PHE A 117 20.67 -8.50 -5.46
C PHE A 117 20.14 -8.75 -4.06
#